data_AF-G4Z798-F1
#
_entry.id   AF-G4Z798-F1
#
_cell.length_a   1.000
_cell.length_b   1.000
_cell.length_c   1.000
_cell.angle_alpha   90.00
_cell.angle_beta   90.00
_cell.angle_gamma   90.00
#
_symmetry.space_group_name_H-M   'P 1'
#
loop_
_entity.id
_entity.type
_entity.pdbx_description
1 polymer ?
#
loop_
_entity_poly.entity_id
_entity_poly.type
_entity_poly.pdbx_seq_one_letter_code
_entity_poly.pdbx_strand_id
1 'polypeptide(L)'
;FSPWLPNDKAQQSYQLALFAVFCWRYGFGRQNQGNSASTILSKISHISWNHQYKHGFSVGLLPGHKLAITGMRRYDRSSARKLPVTVQILRAVHRRLNFSVTHDRVLWGATVLGYFYLLRRSEYLANGRKSQPFAITREDVAVLDDSDKPCTTLAQATKVKIRFRGMKTDQFGEGTTRTLRRSGAGWCCPVQAA
;
A
#
# COMPACT_ATOMS: atom_id res chain seq x y z
N PHE A 1 25.14 -1.69 28.99
CA PHE A 1 24.80 -2.21 27.65
C PHE A 1 24.06 -1.11 26.90
N SER A 2 24.57 -0.65 25.75
CA SER A 2 23.86 0.33 24.92
C SER A 2 22.99 -0.42 23.89
N PRO A 3 21.70 -0.08 23.73
CA PRO A 3 20.85 -0.69 22.71
C PRO A 3 21.17 -0.20 21.28
N TRP A 4 22.12 0.72 21.12
CA TRP A 4 22.44 1.39 19.86
C TRP A 4 23.74 0.87 19.23
N LEU A 5 23.76 0.83 17.90
CA LEU A 5 25.00 0.55 17.16
C LEU A 5 25.98 1.74 17.30
N PRO A 6 27.28 1.47 17.52
CA PRO A 6 28.28 2.54 17.64
C PRO A 6 28.50 3.24 16.31
N ASN A 7 29.10 4.44 16.32
CA ASN A 7 29.49 5.17 15.11
C ASN A 7 30.77 4.61 14.47
N ASP A 8 30.90 3.29 14.40
CA ASP A 8 31.98 2.57 13.71
C ASP A 8 31.39 1.73 12.57
N LYS A 9 31.82 1.99 11.33
CA LYS A 9 31.22 1.37 10.15
C LYS A 9 31.44 -0.14 10.07
N ALA A 10 32.59 -0.63 10.54
CA ALA A 10 32.90 -2.06 10.48
C ALA A 10 32.02 -2.84 11.47
N GLN A 11 31.91 -2.34 12.71
CA GLN A 11 31.10 -2.92 13.76
C GLN A 11 29.60 -2.84 13.45
N GLN A 12 29.12 -1.70 12.95
CA GLN A 12 27.74 -1.56 12.44
C GLN A 12 27.43 -2.63 11.40
N SER A 13 28.29 -2.73 10.38
CA SER A 13 28.12 -3.64 9.27
C SER A 13 28.11 -5.10 9.70
N TYR A 14 29.01 -5.48 10.62
CA TYR A 14 29.06 -6.83 11.18
C TYR A 14 27.81 -7.17 12.00
N GLN A 15 27.39 -6.28 12.90
CA GLN A 15 26.18 -6.49 13.71
C GLN A 15 24.91 -6.58 12.85
N LEU A 16 24.79 -5.73 11.82
CA LEU A 16 23.68 -5.79 10.86
C LEU A 16 23.70 -7.08 10.02
N ALA A 17 24.89 -7.62 9.70
CA ALA A 17 25.01 -8.89 8.99
C ALA A 17 24.56 -10.07 9.88
N LEU A 18 24.97 -10.09 11.14
CA LEU A 18 24.50 -11.09 12.11
C LEU A 18 22.98 -11.01 12.32
N PHE A 19 22.45 -9.79 12.45
CA PHE A 19 21.02 -9.54 12.51
C PHE A 19 20.31 -10.07 11.27
N ALA A 20 20.84 -9.83 10.07
CA ALA A 20 20.28 -10.35 8.83
C ALA A 20 20.26 -11.87 8.78
N VAL A 21 21.35 -12.55 9.15
CA VAL A 21 21.41 -14.02 9.21
C VAL A 21 20.39 -14.57 10.22
N PHE A 22 20.26 -13.93 11.37
CA PHE A 22 19.25 -14.30 12.36
C PHE A 22 17.83 -14.16 11.78
N CYS A 23 17.51 -13.01 11.17
CA CYS A 23 16.22 -12.79 10.51
C CYS A 23 15.95 -13.84 9.42
N TRP A 24 16.97 -14.19 8.66
CA TRP A 24 16.87 -15.13 7.55
C TRP A 24 16.60 -16.56 8.03
N ARG A 25 17.18 -16.96 9.15
CA ARG A 25 17.02 -18.32 9.69
C ARG A 25 15.77 -18.50 10.53
N TYR A 26 15.44 -17.53 11.37
CA TYR A 26 14.41 -17.66 12.40
C TYR A 26 13.24 -16.69 12.22
N GLY A 27 13.47 -15.57 11.53
CA GLY A 27 12.50 -14.48 11.42
C GLY A 27 12.16 -13.86 12.78
N PHE A 28 10.95 -13.30 12.88
CA PHE A 28 10.41 -12.65 14.10
C PHE A 28 8.92 -13.00 14.32
N GLY A 29 8.39 -13.96 13.57
CA GLY A 29 6.99 -14.38 13.65
C GLY A 29 6.81 -15.60 14.56
N ARG A 30 5.58 -15.86 15.00
CA ARG A 30 5.23 -17.02 15.85
C ARG A 30 5.57 -18.38 15.24
N GLN A 31 5.75 -18.43 13.91
CA GLN A 31 6.05 -19.65 13.16
C GLN A 31 7.56 -19.93 13.06
N ASN A 32 8.43 -19.08 13.63
CA ASN A 32 9.90 -19.19 13.52
C ASN A 32 10.40 -19.36 12.07
N GLN A 33 9.68 -18.79 11.11
CA GLN A 33 10.01 -18.86 9.70
C GLN A 33 10.90 -17.67 9.32
N GLY A 34 12.00 -17.99 8.63
CA GLY A 34 12.91 -17.03 8.03
C GLY A 34 12.22 -15.92 7.24
N ASN A 35 12.71 -14.69 7.38
CA ASN A 35 12.25 -13.56 6.59
C ASN A 35 12.87 -13.57 5.19
N SER A 36 12.12 -13.11 4.19
CA SER A 36 12.69 -12.83 2.86
C SER A 36 13.76 -11.74 2.94
N ALA A 37 14.69 -11.73 1.99
CA ALA A 37 15.78 -10.76 1.95
C ALA A 37 15.26 -9.33 1.75
N SER A 38 14.14 -9.17 1.04
CA SER A 38 13.43 -7.89 0.95
C SER A 38 12.92 -7.40 2.31
N THR A 39 12.39 -8.30 3.14
CA THR A 39 11.90 -7.99 4.48
C THR A 39 13.06 -7.66 5.43
N ILE A 40 14.17 -8.39 5.34
CA ILE A 40 15.40 -8.11 6.10
C ILE A 40 15.93 -6.72 5.79
N LEU A 41 16.03 -6.38 4.49
CA LEU A 41 16.47 -5.05 4.08
C LEU A 41 15.54 -3.95 4.59
N SER A 42 14.22 -4.17 4.56
CA SER A 42 13.28 -3.22 5.13
C SER A 42 13.50 -3.00 6.63
N LYS A 43 13.81 -4.05 7.40
CA LYS A 43 14.17 -3.95 8.82
C LYS A 43 15.47 -3.15 9.01
N ILE A 44 16.51 -3.44 8.23
CA ILE A 44 17.78 -2.70 8.29
C ILE A 44 17.58 -1.22 7.95
N SER A 45 16.78 -0.91 6.92
CA SER A 45 16.42 0.47 6.58
C SER A 45 15.71 1.19 7.73
N HIS A 46 14.81 0.50 8.43
CA HIS A 46 14.14 1.08 9.60
C HIS A 46 15.12 1.34 10.76
N ILE A 47 16.07 0.44 11.01
CA ILE A 47 17.14 0.65 12.00
C ILE A 47 17.98 1.88 11.60
N SER A 48 18.38 1.95 10.32
CA SER A 48 19.14 3.08 9.77
C SER A 48 18.42 4.42 9.91
N TRP A 49 17.12 4.45 9.58
CA TRP A 49 16.29 5.63 9.75
C TRP A 49 16.16 6.05 11.21
N ASN A 50 15.95 5.10 12.13
CA ASN A 50 15.83 5.40 13.55
C ASN A 50 17.15 5.95 14.13
N HIS A 51 18.28 5.42 13.69
CA HIS A 51 19.61 5.95 14.01
C HIS A 51 19.78 7.39 13.50
N GLN A 52 19.40 7.66 12.24
CA GLN A 52 19.47 9.00 11.67
C GLN A 52 18.62 10.00 12.45
N TYR A 53 17.40 9.59 12.82
CA TYR A 53 16.46 10.43 13.56
C TYR A 53 16.89 10.69 15.01
N LYS A 54 17.45 9.69 15.71
CA LYS A 54 17.79 9.78 17.15
C LYS A 54 19.22 10.24 17.43
N HIS A 55 20.16 9.94 16.54
CA HIS A 55 21.59 10.15 16.75
C HIS A 55 22.29 10.93 15.61
N GLY A 56 21.56 11.35 14.58
CA GLY A 56 22.09 12.20 13.51
C GLY A 56 22.97 11.49 12.47
N PHE A 57 23.17 10.18 12.59
CA PHE A 57 23.92 9.38 11.61
C PHE A 57 23.16 8.12 11.20
N SER A 58 23.39 7.66 9.97
CA SER A 58 22.80 6.43 9.45
C SER A 58 23.76 5.25 9.61
N VAL A 59 23.19 4.07 9.83
CA VAL A 59 23.96 2.81 9.87
C VAL A 59 23.73 2.02 8.58
N GLY A 60 24.69 1.17 8.21
CA GLY A 60 24.55 0.39 7.00
C GLY A 60 25.52 -0.78 6.86
N LEU A 61 25.21 -1.65 5.90
CA LEU A 61 26.08 -2.76 5.52
C LEU A 61 27.20 -2.27 4.59
N LEU A 62 28.43 -2.71 4.85
CA LEU A 62 29.55 -2.59 3.93
C LEU A 62 29.36 -3.54 2.72
N PRO A 63 30.03 -3.27 1.58
CA PRO A 63 29.88 -4.07 0.36
C PRO A 63 30.04 -5.58 0.57
N GLY A 64 31.02 -6.00 1.39
CA GLY A 64 31.24 -7.42 1.70
C GLY A 64 30.01 -8.10 2.32
N HIS A 65 29.38 -7.48 3.32
CA HIS A 65 28.19 -8.04 3.95
C HIS A 65 26.91 -7.87 3.11
N LYS A 66 26.86 -6.89 2.20
CA LYS A 66 25.76 -6.79 1.22
C LYS A 66 25.70 -8.01 0.30
N LEU A 67 26.84 -8.66 0.02
CA LEU A 67 26.86 -9.89 -0.78
C LEU A 67 26.06 -11.02 -0.14
N ALA A 68 26.08 -11.15 1.20
CA ALA A 68 25.28 -12.13 1.91
C ALA A 68 23.78 -11.92 1.67
N ILE A 69 23.31 -10.67 1.74
CA ILE A 69 21.91 -10.32 1.44
C ILE A 69 21.56 -10.59 -0.03
N THR A 70 22.49 -10.32 -0.94
CA THR A 70 22.31 -10.64 -2.37
C THR A 70 22.20 -12.16 -2.57
N GLY A 71 22.97 -12.97 -1.85
CA GLY A 71 22.84 -14.42 -1.83
C GLY A 71 21.48 -14.88 -1.32
N MET A 72 21.01 -14.30 -0.21
CA MET A 72 19.65 -14.53 0.32
C MET A 72 18.58 -14.22 -0.72
N ARG A 73 18.67 -13.09 -1.43
CA ARG A 73 17.73 -12.73 -2.51
C ARG A 73 17.68 -13.74 -3.65
N ARG A 74 18.79 -14.42 -3.95
CA ARG A 74 18.83 -15.47 -4.98
C ARG A 74 18.14 -16.75 -4.51
N TYR A 75 18.20 -17.03 -3.21
CA TYR A 75 17.56 -18.20 -2.60
C TYR A 75 16.07 -17.96 -2.30
N ASP A 76 15.67 -16.71 -2.08
CA ASP A 76 14.26 -16.34 -1.98
C ASP A 76 13.50 -16.89 -3.19
N ARG A 77 12.43 -17.66 -2.92
CA ARG A 77 11.52 -18.07 -3.99
C ARG A 77 11.04 -16.81 -4.69
N SER A 78 11.12 -16.80 -6.02
CA SER A 78 10.54 -15.72 -6.82
C SER A 78 9.12 -15.49 -6.31
N SER A 79 8.83 -14.29 -5.81
CA SER A 79 7.47 -13.98 -5.37
C SER A 79 6.58 -14.19 -6.57
N ALA A 80 5.65 -15.15 -6.51
CA ALA A 80 4.71 -15.38 -7.59
C ALA A 80 4.13 -14.02 -8.00
N ARG A 81 4.48 -13.56 -9.20
CA ARG A 81 4.05 -12.24 -9.66
C ARG A 81 2.53 -12.25 -9.62
N LYS A 82 1.95 -11.32 -8.87
CA LYS A 82 0.50 -11.15 -8.87
C LYS A 82 0.09 -10.77 -10.29
N LEU A 83 -0.83 -11.54 -10.85
CA LEU A 83 -1.43 -11.18 -12.13
C LEU A 83 -2.28 -9.92 -11.95
N PRO A 84 -2.34 -9.05 -12.97
CA PRO A 84 -3.19 -7.87 -12.91
C PRO A 84 -4.66 -8.28 -12.78
N VAL A 85 -5.43 -7.50 -12.03
CA VAL A 85 -6.89 -7.61 -12.07
C VAL A 85 -7.35 -7.15 -13.45
N THR A 86 -8.22 -7.92 -14.10
CA THR A 86 -8.74 -7.61 -15.44
C THR A 86 -10.23 -7.27 -15.37
N VAL A 87 -10.73 -6.59 -16.41
CA VAL A 87 -12.17 -6.31 -16.54
C VAL A 87 -13.01 -7.60 -16.57
N GLN A 88 -12.46 -8.73 -17.03
CA GLN A 88 -13.16 -10.01 -17.00
C GLN A 88 -13.35 -10.54 -15.58
N ILE A 89 -12.36 -10.34 -14.70
CA ILE A 89 -12.47 -10.66 -13.27
C ILE A 89 -13.56 -9.79 -12.65
N LEU A 90 -13.57 -8.48 -12.93
CA LEU A 90 -14.61 -7.57 -12.45
C LEU A 90 -16.00 -8.00 -12.91
N ARG A 91 -16.14 -8.42 -14.17
CA ARG A 91 -17.41 -8.93 -14.72
C ARG A 91 -17.86 -10.20 -14.01
N ALA A 92 -16.95 -11.11 -13.71
CA ALA A 92 -17.26 -12.33 -12.97
C ALA A 92 -17.74 -12.02 -11.54
N VAL A 93 -17.13 -11.02 -10.88
CA VAL A 93 -17.58 -10.54 -9.57
C VAL A 93 -18.98 -9.92 -9.68
N HIS A 94 -19.18 -8.96 -10.59
CA HIS A 94 -20.46 -8.27 -10.79
C HIS A 94 -21.64 -9.25 -10.96
N ARG A 95 -21.46 -10.32 -11.75
CA ARG A 95 -22.51 -11.33 -12.00
C ARG A 95 -22.91 -12.14 -10.76
N ARG A 96 -22.09 -12.16 -9.71
CA ARG A 96 -22.35 -12.89 -8.47
C ARG A 96 -22.97 -12.03 -7.37
N LEU A 97 -23.06 -10.71 -7.58
CA LEU A 97 -23.59 -9.77 -6.61
C LEU A 97 -25.10 -9.59 -6.79
N ASN A 98 -25.79 -9.46 -5.66
CA ASN A 98 -27.21 -9.12 -5.61
C ASN A 98 -27.38 -7.63 -5.32
N PHE A 99 -27.67 -6.83 -6.35
CA PHE A 99 -27.81 -5.37 -6.23
C PHE A 99 -29.07 -4.90 -5.48
N SER A 100 -29.98 -5.82 -5.11
CA SER A 100 -31.05 -5.51 -4.16
C SER A 100 -30.53 -5.39 -2.72
N VAL A 101 -29.33 -5.93 -2.44
CA VAL A 101 -28.70 -5.92 -1.11
C VAL A 101 -27.71 -4.75 -1.01
N THR A 102 -27.84 -3.94 0.04
CA THR A 102 -26.95 -2.78 0.28
C THR A 102 -25.48 -3.17 0.43
N HIS A 103 -25.19 -4.29 1.08
CA HIS A 103 -23.82 -4.80 1.23
C HIS A 103 -23.14 -5.01 -0.13
N ASP A 104 -23.80 -5.69 -1.05
CA ASP A 104 -23.28 -6.02 -2.36
C ASP A 104 -23.09 -4.79 -3.24
N ARG A 105 -23.98 -3.79 -3.12
CA ARG A 105 -23.81 -2.48 -3.77
C ARG A 105 -22.55 -1.76 -3.29
N VAL A 106 -22.32 -1.73 -1.98
CA VAL A 106 -21.12 -1.11 -1.39
C VAL A 106 -19.87 -1.89 -1.80
N LEU A 107 -19.93 -3.22 -1.78
CA LEU A 107 -18.82 -4.09 -2.22
C LEU A 107 -18.47 -3.85 -3.69
N TRP A 108 -19.48 -3.69 -4.55
CA TRP A 108 -19.29 -3.37 -5.96
C TRP A 108 -18.64 -1.98 -6.12
N GLY A 109 -19.20 -0.96 -5.47
CA GLY A 109 -18.67 0.40 -5.52
C GLY A 109 -17.21 0.45 -5.09
N ALA A 110 -16.88 -0.17 -3.94
CA ALA A 110 -15.53 -0.33 -3.44
C ALA A 110 -14.58 -1.05 -4.41
N THR A 111 -15.07 -2.07 -5.12
CA THR A 111 -14.28 -2.82 -6.10
C THR A 111 -13.99 -1.97 -7.33
N VAL A 112 -15.00 -1.27 -7.86
CA VAL A 112 -14.87 -0.40 -9.04
C VAL A 112 -13.97 0.79 -8.74
N LEU A 113 -14.18 1.47 -7.61
CA LEU A 113 -13.32 2.57 -7.18
C LEU A 113 -11.87 2.09 -6.98
N GLY A 114 -11.68 0.95 -6.32
CA GLY A 114 -10.36 0.35 -6.12
C GLY A 114 -9.62 0.07 -7.43
N TYR A 115 -10.33 -0.45 -8.43
CA TYR A 115 -9.77 -0.75 -9.74
C TYR A 115 -9.40 0.52 -10.53
N PHE A 116 -10.34 1.46 -10.68
CA PHE A 116 -10.12 2.63 -11.53
C PHE A 116 -9.19 3.67 -10.89
N TYR A 117 -9.29 3.89 -9.58
CA TYR A 117 -8.41 4.82 -8.88
C TYR A 117 -7.11 4.17 -8.39
N LEU A 118 -6.89 2.87 -8.65
CA LEU A 118 -5.73 2.11 -8.20
C LEU A 118 -5.51 2.22 -6.68
N LEU A 119 -6.61 2.08 -5.93
CA LEU A 119 -6.61 2.27 -4.48
C LEU A 119 -5.94 1.10 -3.78
N ARG A 120 -5.11 1.40 -2.78
CA ARG A 120 -4.67 0.40 -1.82
C ARG A 120 -5.80 0.17 -0.82
N ARG A 121 -5.94 -1.06 -0.33
CA ARG A 121 -6.90 -1.40 0.73
C ARG A 121 -6.94 -0.38 1.87
N SER A 122 -5.78 0.03 2.38
CA SER A 122 -5.69 0.97 3.50
C SER A 122 -6.18 2.40 3.22
N GLU A 123 -6.37 2.76 1.96
CA GLU A 123 -6.81 4.10 1.55
C GLU A 123 -8.34 4.23 1.58
N TYR A 124 -9.10 3.14 1.63
CA TYR A 124 -10.57 3.22 1.57
C TYR A 124 -11.31 2.07 2.26
N LEU A 125 -10.60 1.02 2.71
CA LEU A 125 -11.17 -0.09 3.45
C LEU A 125 -10.53 -0.19 4.84
N ALA A 126 -11.35 -0.55 5.83
CA ALA A 126 -10.87 -0.86 7.16
C ALA A 126 -10.02 -2.14 7.16
N ASN A 127 -9.00 -2.17 8.03
CA ASN A 127 -8.27 -3.37 8.36
C ASN A 127 -8.83 -3.96 9.67
N GLY A 128 -9.81 -4.86 9.54
CA GLY A 128 -10.61 -5.33 10.66
C GLY A 128 -11.47 -4.18 11.19
N ARG A 129 -11.32 -3.83 12.48
CA ARG A 129 -12.04 -2.73 13.12
C ARG A 129 -11.34 -1.36 13.02
N LYS A 130 -10.14 -1.30 12.41
CA LYS A 130 -9.33 -0.08 12.36
C LYS A 130 -9.31 0.51 10.95
N SER A 131 -9.77 1.75 10.82
CA SER A 131 -9.53 2.57 9.63
C SER A 131 -8.23 3.37 9.81
N GLN A 132 -7.57 3.70 8.70
CA GLN A 132 -6.41 4.58 8.75
C GLN A 132 -6.87 6.04 8.85
N PRO A 133 -6.11 6.93 9.54
CA PRO A 133 -6.47 8.34 9.61
C PRO A 133 -6.62 9.02 8.24
N PHE A 134 -5.84 8.56 7.26
CA PHE A 134 -5.81 9.04 5.88
C PHE A 134 -6.77 8.29 4.94
N ALA A 135 -7.63 7.38 5.44
CA ALA A 135 -8.58 6.67 4.59
C ALA A 135 -9.65 7.64 4.05
N ILE A 136 -10.00 7.52 2.76
CA ILE A 136 -10.99 8.35 2.08
C ILE A 136 -12.30 8.37 2.86
N THR A 137 -12.81 9.55 3.12
CA THR A 137 -14.15 9.77 3.68
C THR A 137 -15.10 10.30 2.62
N ARG A 138 -16.37 10.50 2.98
CA ARG A 138 -17.35 11.12 2.09
C ARG A 138 -16.95 12.54 1.66
N GLU A 139 -16.32 13.30 2.55
CA GLU A 139 -15.89 14.69 2.30
C GLU A 139 -14.79 14.77 1.24
N ASP A 140 -14.03 13.68 1.07
CA ASP A 140 -12.96 13.58 0.10
C ASP A 140 -13.49 13.30 -1.33
N VAL A 141 -14.78 12.96 -1.48
CA VAL A 141 -15.39 12.54 -2.76
C VAL A 141 -16.37 13.59 -3.25
N ALA A 142 -16.12 14.12 -4.45
CA ALA A 142 -17.00 15.05 -5.14
C ALA A 142 -17.51 14.45 -6.46
N VAL A 143 -18.82 14.36 -6.60
CA VAL A 143 -19.50 13.94 -7.83
C VAL A 143 -19.94 15.19 -8.59
N LEU A 144 -19.42 15.38 -9.80
CA LEU A 144 -19.48 16.64 -10.54
C LEU A 144 -20.03 16.45 -11.96
N ASP A 145 -20.62 17.51 -12.50
CA ASP A 145 -21.01 17.63 -13.91
C ASP A 145 -19.82 18.12 -14.76
N ASP A 146 -20.03 18.29 -16.07
CA ASP A 146 -18.96 18.74 -16.97
C ASP A 146 -18.44 20.15 -16.65
N SER A 147 -19.26 20.98 -16.00
CA SER A 147 -18.93 22.33 -15.53
C SER A 147 -18.28 22.36 -14.13
N ASP A 148 -17.85 21.21 -13.59
CA ASP A 148 -17.25 21.09 -12.23
C ASP A 148 -18.21 21.47 -11.09
N LYS A 149 -19.52 21.46 -11.32
CA LYS A 149 -20.52 21.73 -10.28
C LYS A 149 -20.95 20.44 -9.59
N PRO A 150 -21.19 20.46 -8.26
CA PRO A 150 -21.75 19.32 -7.54
C PRO A 150 -23.10 18.88 -8.13
N CYS A 151 -23.25 17.57 -8.36
CA CYS A 151 -24.50 17.02 -8.84
C CYS A 151 -25.41 16.56 -7.70
N THR A 152 -26.71 16.77 -7.85
CA THR A 152 -27.73 16.20 -6.94
C THR A 152 -28.27 14.87 -7.44
N THR A 153 -28.10 14.56 -8.74
CA THR A 153 -28.59 13.34 -9.38
C THR A 153 -27.50 12.62 -10.16
N LEU A 154 -27.60 11.30 -10.25
CA LEU A 154 -26.66 10.46 -11.00
C LEU A 154 -26.71 10.71 -12.52
N ALA A 155 -27.84 11.20 -13.03
CA ALA A 155 -27.98 11.51 -14.46
C ALA A 155 -27.03 12.65 -14.87
N GLN A 156 -26.92 13.68 -14.04
CA GLN A 156 -26.07 14.86 -14.26
C GLN A 156 -24.58 14.59 -14.04
N ALA A 157 -24.24 13.58 -13.24
CA ALA A 157 -22.86 13.27 -12.89
C ALA A 157 -22.05 12.79 -14.10
N THR A 158 -20.97 13.51 -14.43
CA THR A 158 -20.07 13.16 -15.54
C THR A 158 -18.68 12.77 -15.07
N LYS A 159 -18.25 13.25 -13.90
CA LYS A 159 -16.94 12.95 -13.31
C LYS A 159 -17.00 12.83 -11.79
N VAL A 160 -16.07 12.07 -11.24
CA VAL A 160 -15.84 11.94 -9.80
C VAL A 160 -14.41 12.36 -9.50
N LYS A 161 -14.27 13.20 -8.48
CA LYS A 161 -13.02 13.70 -7.97
C LYS A 161 -12.81 13.15 -6.56
N ILE A 162 -11.69 12.48 -6.32
CA ILE A 162 -11.32 11.94 -5.02
C ILE A 162 -10.04 12.64 -4.55
N ARG A 163 -10.12 13.27 -3.39
CA ARG A 163 -8.98 13.84 -2.66
C ARG A 163 -8.37 12.76 -1.76
N PHE A 164 -7.11 12.47 -1.98
CA PHE A 164 -6.30 11.63 -1.12
C PHE A 164 -5.62 12.52 -0.11
N ARG A 165 -6.03 12.43 1.16
CA ARG A 165 -5.50 13.27 2.26
C ARG A 165 -4.04 12.99 2.58
N GLY A 166 -3.53 11.83 2.20
CA GLY A 166 -2.13 11.43 2.36
C GLY A 166 -1.95 9.95 2.00
N MET A 167 -0.71 9.56 1.73
CA MET A 167 -0.34 8.16 1.52
C MET A 167 0.94 7.84 2.28
N LYS A 168 1.22 6.55 2.50
CA LYS A 168 2.44 6.12 3.23
C LYS A 168 3.75 6.62 2.63
N THR A 169 3.74 6.95 1.33
CA THR A 169 4.90 7.46 0.58
C THR A 169 4.90 8.98 0.44
N ASP A 170 3.87 9.65 0.94
CA ASP A 170 3.77 11.10 0.96
C ASP A 170 4.42 11.62 2.23
N GLN A 171 5.73 11.85 2.14
CA GLN A 171 6.56 12.28 3.26
C GLN A 171 6.22 13.69 3.75
N PHE A 172 5.58 14.50 2.90
CA PHE A 172 5.24 15.89 3.17
C PHE A 172 3.75 16.11 3.49
N GLY A 173 2.91 15.08 3.28
CA GLY A 173 1.48 15.15 3.59
C GLY A 173 0.69 16.07 2.65
N GLU A 174 1.19 16.32 1.43
CA GLU A 174 0.53 17.20 0.46
C GLU A 174 -0.80 16.60 -0.06
N GLY A 175 -0.89 15.27 -0.03
CA GLY A 175 -1.99 14.53 -0.62
C GLY A 175 -1.95 14.55 -2.15
N THR A 176 -3.02 14.07 -2.77
CA THR A 176 -3.19 14.15 -4.23
C THR A 176 -4.67 14.15 -4.58
N THR A 177 -5.05 14.57 -5.78
CA THR A 177 -6.44 14.50 -6.23
C THR A 177 -6.49 13.80 -7.58
N ARG A 178 -7.41 12.84 -7.73
CA ARG A 178 -7.64 12.14 -9.01
C ARG A 178 -9.07 12.38 -9.45
N THR A 179 -9.24 12.67 -10.73
CA THR A 179 -10.56 12.86 -11.35
C THR A 179 -10.74 11.83 -12.45
N LEU A 180 -11.86 11.10 -12.44
CA LEU A 180 -12.22 10.16 -13.49
C LEU A 180 -13.61 10.48 -14.02
N ARG A 181 -13.79 10.28 -15.34
CA ARG A 181 -15.07 10.48 -16.01
C ARG A 181 -15.84 9.16 -16.11
N ARG A 182 -17.08 9.23 -16.59
CA ARG A 182 -17.87 8.05 -16.95
C ARG A 182 -17.11 7.14 -17.92
N SER A 183 -17.16 5.84 -17.70
CA SER A 183 -16.52 4.84 -18.57
C SER A 183 -17.33 4.52 -19.84
N GLY A 184 -18.60 4.95 -19.89
CA GLY A 184 -19.56 4.52 -20.91
C GLY A 184 -20.13 3.11 -20.71
N ALA A 185 -19.54 2.29 -19.83
CA ALA A 185 -20.05 0.96 -19.53
C ALA A 185 -21.16 1.03 -18.45
N GLY A 186 -22.32 0.45 -18.74
CA GLY A 186 -23.49 0.51 -17.85
C GLY A 186 -23.37 -0.26 -16.53
N TRP A 187 -22.37 -1.13 -16.38
CA TRP A 187 -22.17 -1.97 -15.19
C TRP A 187 -20.85 -1.68 -14.46
N CYS A 188 -19.89 -1.01 -15.11
CA CYS A 188 -18.52 -0.81 -14.61
C CYS A 188 -18.08 0.63 -14.84
N CYS A 189 -18.58 1.54 -14.02
CA CYS A 189 -18.35 2.98 -14.14
C CYS A 189 -17.95 3.58 -12.80
N PRO A 190 -16.80 4.30 -12.71
CA PRO A 190 -16.37 4.91 -11.45
C PRO A 190 -17.35 5.98 -10.97
N VAL A 191 -18.08 6.64 -11.88
CA VAL A 191 -19.08 7.66 -11.54
C VAL A 191 -20.35 7.07 -10.94
N GLN A 192 -20.75 5.86 -11.36
CA GLN A 192 -21.90 5.17 -10.76
C GLN A 192 -21.52 4.46 -9.45
N ALA A 193 -20.23 4.22 -9.24
CA ALA A 193 -19.70 3.51 -8.09
C ALA A 193 -19.40 4.40 -6.89
N ALA A 194 -19.19 5.71 -7.12
CA ALA A 194 -18.96 6.71 -6.10
C ALA A 194 -20.28 7.19 -5.48
#